data_AF-A0A1H4EI45-F1
#
_entry.id   AF-A0A1H4EI45-F1
#
_cell.length_a   1.000
_cell.length_b   1.000
_cell.length_c   1.000
_cell.angle_alpha   90.00
_cell.angle_beta   90.00
_cell.angle_gamma   90.00
#
_symmetry.space_group_name_H-M   'P 1'
#
loop_
_entity.id
_entity.type
_entity.pdbx_description
1 polymer ?
#
loop_
_entity_poly.entity_id
_entity_poly.type
_entity_poly.pdbx_seq_one_letter_code
_entity_poly.pdbx_strand_id
1 'polypeptide(L)'
;MKEILNLVLVFFLSSYLFIVPIVFLVVMLFLLGTRKTKKGRWMIAVVSLIGVALMAWYGFGRVAYYDWQVRKLCAIDGGVKVYETVELTPDLLDKFGRISIPYKTNATADDLYFYEKEKQYLRKKKPTLIRTRTVIIRLSDNKVLGELIRYGRGGGDLPSFGHPSSFSCPDPVKGSNFENSIFLKGDEK
;
A
#
# COMPACT_ATOMS: atom_id res chain seq x y z
N MET A 1 -3.94 4.66 -30.85
CA MET A 1 -5.34 4.96 -30.46
C MET A 1 -5.60 4.88 -28.95
N LYS A 2 -5.21 3.82 -28.21
CA LYS A 2 -5.43 3.73 -26.75
C LYS A 2 -4.80 4.88 -25.94
N GLU A 3 -3.60 5.31 -26.31
CA GLU A 3 -2.88 6.45 -25.69
C GLU A 3 -3.67 7.77 -25.79
N ILE A 4 -4.16 8.12 -26.99
CA ILE A 4 -4.90 9.36 -27.24
C ILE A 4 -6.27 9.34 -26.53
N LEU A 5 -6.96 8.19 -26.53
CA LEU A 5 -8.23 8.04 -25.83
C LEU A 5 -8.05 8.21 -24.31
N ASN A 6 -6.98 7.66 -23.75
CA ASN A 6 -6.64 7.86 -22.34
C ASN A 6 -6.30 9.32 -22.05
N LEU A 7 -5.59 10.01 -22.95
CA LEU A 7 -5.25 11.42 -22.78
C LEU A 7 -6.52 12.29 -22.71
N VAL A 8 -7.45 12.10 -23.65
CA VAL A 8 -8.73 12.83 -23.69
C VAL A 8 -9.57 12.54 -22.45
N LEU A 9 -9.68 11.27 -22.03
CA LEU A 9 -10.38 10.89 -20.80
C LEU A 9 -9.76 11.52 -19.55
N VAL A 10 -8.44 11.60 -19.48
CA VAL A 10 -7.72 12.24 -18.37
C VAL A 10 -7.95 13.75 -18.38
N PHE A 11 -7.96 14.41 -19.54
CA PHE A 11 -8.30 15.84 -19.64
C PHE A 11 -9.75 16.13 -19.23
N PHE A 12 -10.70 15.29 -19.62
CA PHE A 12 -12.10 15.43 -19.19
C PHE A 12 -12.28 15.14 -17.70
N LEU A 13 -11.60 14.14 -17.15
CA LEU A 13 -11.67 13.82 -15.72
C LEU A 13 -10.93 14.84 -14.84
N SER A 14 -9.79 15.37 -15.30
CA SER A 14 -9.01 16.37 -14.56
C SER A 14 -9.69 17.74 -14.57
N SER A 15 -10.26 18.16 -15.71
CA SER A 15 -11.09 19.35 -15.78
C SER A 15 -12.32 19.22 -14.88
N TYR A 16 -12.96 18.05 -14.83
CA TYR A 16 -14.06 17.81 -13.90
C TYR A 16 -13.63 17.92 -12.43
N LEU A 17 -12.40 17.52 -12.10
CA LEU A 17 -11.88 17.53 -10.74
C LEU A 17 -11.59 18.93 -10.20
N PHE A 18 -11.23 19.89 -11.05
CA PHE A 18 -10.90 21.27 -10.62
C PHE A 18 -11.96 22.30 -11.02
N ILE A 19 -12.51 22.22 -12.23
CA ILE A 19 -13.47 23.20 -12.75
C ILE A 19 -14.81 23.06 -12.04
N VAL A 20 -15.31 21.83 -11.85
CA VAL A 20 -16.62 21.61 -11.19
C VAL A 20 -16.64 22.13 -9.75
N PRO A 21 -15.65 21.85 -8.87
CA PRO A 21 -15.64 22.44 -7.54
C PRO A 21 -15.55 23.96 -7.55
N ILE A 22 -14.75 24.55 -8.43
CA ILE A 22 -14.62 26.02 -8.54
C ILE A 22 -15.95 26.63 -9.00
N VAL A 23 -16.55 26.09 -10.06
CA VAL A 23 -17.85 26.56 -10.57
C VAL A 23 -18.94 26.36 -9.53
N PHE A 24 -18.97 25.21 -8.85
CA PHE A 24 -19.91 24.94 -7.78
C PHE A 24 -19.77 25.95 -6.63
N LEU A 25 -18.55 26.26 -6.22
CA LEU A 25 -18.27 27.22 -5.15
C LEU A 25 -18.67 28.64 -5.56
N VAL A 26 -18.34 29.07 -6.78
CA VAL A 26 -18.73 30.38 -7.34
C VAL A 26 -20.25 30.51 -7.43
N VAL A 27 -20.95 29.49 -7.94
CA VAL A 27 -22.41 29.47 -8.01
C VAL A 27 -23.03 29.52 -6.62
N MET A 28 -22.50 28.76 -5.66
CA MET A 28 -23.03 28.78 -4.28
C MET A 28 -22.80 30.12 -3.59
N LEU A 29 -21.63 30.76 -3.77
CA LEU A 29 -21.37 32.11 -3.26
C LEU A 29 -22.28 33.16 -3.91
N PHE A 30 -22.52 33.06 -5.22
CA PHE A 30 -23.45 33.94 -5.93
C PHE A 30 -24.90 33.76 -5.43
N LEU A 31 -25.33 32.51 -5.21
CA LEU A 31 -26.65 32.21 -4.64
C LEU A 31 -26.80 32.70 -3.19
N LEU A 32 -25.72 32.70 -2.40
CA LEU A 32 -25.69 33.28 -1.06
C LEU A 32 -25.85 34.81 -1.09
N GLY A 33 -25.27 35.49 -2.08
CA GLY A 33 -25.37 36.95 -2.25
C GLY A 33 -26.72 37.41 -2.79
N THR A 34 -27.37 36.62 -3.63
CA THR A 34 -28.66 36.97 -4.26
C THR A 34 -29.88 36.70 -3.38
N ARG A 35 -29.78 35.80 -2.38
CA ARG A 35 -30.89 35.50 -1.47
C ARG A 35 -31.00 36.49 -0.30
N LYS A 36 -32.11 37.21 -0.23
CA LYS A 36 -32.45 38.14 0.87
C LYS A 36 -32.93 37.45 2.16
N THR A 37 -33.42 36.22 2.10
CA THR A 37 -34.00 35.53 3.28
C THR A 37 -32.96 34.76 4.09
N LYS A 38 -32.97 34.92 5.43
CA LYS A 38 -32.06 34.20 6.35
C LYS A 38 -32.14 32.68 6.18
N LYS A 39 -33.34 32.12 6.04
CA LYS A 39 -33.57 30.68 5.82
C LYS A 39 -32.94 30.16 4.52
N GLY A 40 -33.02 30.95 3.44
CA GLY A 40 -32.45 30.59 2.15
C GLY A 40 -30.92 30.55 2.16
N ARG A 41 -30.29 31.51 2.83
CA ARG A 41 -28.83 31.54 3.00
C ARG A 41 -28.32 30.34 3.80
N TRP A 42 -29.02 29.97 4.88
CA TRP A 42 -28.69 28.79 5.67
C TRP A 42 -28.78 27.49 4.88
N MET A 43 -29.84 27.30 4.09
CA MET A 43 -29.98 26.12 3.21
C MET A 43 -28.79 25.99 2.24
N ILE A 44 -28.39 27.08 1.59
CA ILE A 44 -27.28 27.06 0.62
C ILE A 44 -25.95 26.75 1.33
N ALA A 45 -25.73 27.33 2.50
CA ALA A 45 -24.53 27.07 3.29
C ALA A 45 -24.41 25.58 3.68
N VAL A 46 -25.52 24.97 4.12
CA VAL A 46 -25.56 23.55 4.48
C VAL A 46 -25.25 22.66 3.27
N VAL A 47 -25.90 22.91 2.13
CA VAL A 47 -25.66 22.14 0.89
C VAL A 47 -24.20 22.27 0.44
N SER A 48 -23.63 23.47 0.51
CA SER A 48 -22.23 23.71 0.16
C SER A 48 -21.28 22.92 1.06
N LEU A 49 -21.54 22.92 2.37
CA LEU A 49 -20.73 22.20 3.35
C LEU A 49 -20.79 20.67 3.14
N ILE A 50 -21.97 20.13 2.84
CA ILE A 50 -22.13 18.71 2.47
C ILE A 50 -21.34 18.39 1.20
N GLY A 51 -21.42 19.24 0.17
CA GLY A 51 -20.66 19.07 -1.07
C GLY A 51 -19.15 19.03 -0.85
N VAL A 52 -18.61 19.96 -0.06
CA VAL A 52 -17.18 19.98 0.32
C VAL A 52 -16.79 18.72 1.09
N ALA A 53 -17.60 18.28 2.05
CA ALA A 53 -17.33 17.07 2.82
C ALA A 53 -17.28 15.81 1.94
N LEU A 54 -18.20 15.68 0.97
CA LEU A 54 -18.22 14.55 0.03
C LEU A 54 -16.99 14.56 -0.88
N MET A 55 -16.56 15.73 -1.36
CA MET A 55 -15.34 15.84 -2.17
C MET A 55 -14.07 15.53 -1.36
N ALA A 56 -13.97 16.05 -0.14
CA ALA A 56 -12.86 15.74 0.76
C ALA A 56 -12.79 14.23 1.07
N TRP A 57 -13.95 13.59 1.28
CA TRP A 57 -14.03 12.14 1.46
C TRP A 57 -13.54 11.37 0.23
N TYR A 58 -14.03 11.74 -0.96
CA TYR A 58 -13.68 11.05 -2.20
C TYR A 58 -12.18 11.17 -2.53
N GLY A 59 -11.58 12.35 -2.32
CA GLY A 59 -10.17 12.60 -2.58
C GLY A 59 -9.22 12.03 -1.52
N PHE A 60 -9.37 12.49 -0.27
CA PHE A 60 -8.40 12.21 0.79
C PHE A 60 -8.90 11.22 1.84
N GLY A 61 -10.19 11.32 2.23
CA GLY A 61 -10.76 10.53 3.31
C GLY A 61 -10.63 9.01 3.09
N ARG A 62 -10.86 8.55 1.86
CA ARG A 62 -10.67 7.12 1.51
C ARG A 62 -9.22 6.68 1.69
N VAL A 63 -8.25 7.43 1.16
CA VAL A 63 -6.83 7.08 1.26
C VAL A 63 -6.41 6.98 2.73
N ALA A 64 -6.74 8.00 3.52
CA ALA A 64 -6.45 8.03 4.95
C ALA A 64 -7.11 6.86 5.71
N TYR A 65 -8.35 6.51 5.38
CA TYR A 65 -9.05 5.37 5.97
C TYR A 65 -8.30 4.05 5.70
N TYR A 66 -7.86 3.81 4.46
CA TYR A 66 -7.14 2.58 4.13
C TYR A 66 -5.71 2.57 4.66
N ASP A 67 -5.05 3.72 4.79
CA ASP A 67 -3.75 3.82 5.47
C ASP A 67 -3.88 3.45 6.95
N TRP A 68 -4.93 3.94 7.62
CA TRP A 68 -5.26 3.53 8.99
C TRP A 68 -5.57 2.03 9.07
N GLN A 69 -6.33 1.48 8.10
CA GLN A 69 -6.63 0.05 8.05
C GLN A 69 -5.36 -0.79 7.88
N VAL A 70 -4.42 -0.37 7.02
CA VAL A 70 -3.11 -1.01 6.88
C VAL A 70 -2.39 -1.00 8.21
N ARG A 71 -2.26 0.16 8.89
CA ARG A 71 -1.60 0.25 10.21
C ARG A 71 -2.22 -0.69 11.24
N LYS A 72 -3.55 -0.74 11.28
CA LYS A 72 -4.28 -1.64 12.18
C LYS A 72 -3.95 -3.10 11.91
N LEU A 73 -3.94 -3.53 10.64
CA LEU A 73 -3.58 -4.89 10.26
C LEU A 73 -2.10 -5.19 10.58
N CYS A 74 -1.20 -4.25 10.30
CA CYS A 74 0.21 -4.38 10.65
C CYS A 74 0.40 -4.58 12.17
N ALA A 75 -0.41 -3.94 13.01
CA ALA A 75 -0.33 -4.07 14.46
C ALA A 75 -0.90 -5.41 14.99
N ILE A 76 -1.80 -6.07 14.25
CA ILE A 76 -2.41 -7.33 14.68
C ILE A 76 -1.50 -8.51 14.35
N ASP A 77 -1.08 -8.65 13.09
CA ASP A 77 -0.31 -9.81 12.62
C ASP A 77 0.86 -9.46 11.69
N GLY A 78 1.08 -8.17 11.44
CA GLY A 78 2.22 -7.72 10.63
C GLY A 78 3.55 -7.87 11.36
N GLY A 79 4.62 -8.00 10.57
CA GLY A 79 5.98 -8.12 11.09
C GLY A 79 6.62 -9.45 10.80
N VAL A 80 7.72 -9.72 11.50
CA VAL A 80 8.54 -10.91 11.37
C VAL A 80 8.24 -11.86 12.53
N LYS A 81 8.00 -13.13 12.21
CA LYS A 81 7.98 -14.22 13.19
C LYS A 81 9.06 -15.20 12.84
N VAL A 82 9.96 -15.46 13.78
CA VAL A 82 11.02 -16.44 13.64
C VAL A 82 10.62 -17.67 14.44
N TYR A 83 10.56 -18.82 13.79
CA TYR A 83 10.27 -20.10 14.44
C TYR A 83 11.55 -20.84 14.81
N GLU A 84 12.57 -20.74 13.95
CA GLU A 84 13.87 -21.36 14.13
C GLU A 84 14.93 -20.44 13.54
N THR A 85 15.96 -20.16 14.33
CA THR A 85 17.18 -19.48 13.87
C THR A 85 18.19 -20.49 13.41
N VAL A 86 18.94 -20.16 12.37
CA VAL A 86 19.99 -21.03 11.81
C VAL A 86 21.30 -20.26 11.75
N GLU A 87 22.40 -20.98 11.94
CA GLU A 87 23.73 -20.40 11.74
C GLU A 87 23.96 -20.12 10.25
N LEU A 88 24.47 -18.92 9.96
CA LEU A 88 24.73 -18.49 8.59
C LEU A 88 25.97 -19.21 8.04
N THR A 89 25.78 -20.12 7.09
CA THR A 89 26.88 -20.77 6.38
C THR A 89 27.44 -19.86 5.27
N PRO A 90 28.76 -19.94 4.96
CA PRO A 90 29.37 -19.15 3.90
C PRO A 90 28.72 -19.35 2.53
N ASP A 91 28.17 -20.55 2.28
CA ASP A 91 27.55 -20.92 1.00
C ASP A 91 26.27 -20.13 0.69
N LEU A 92 25.64 -19.52 1.71
CA LEU A 92 24.43 -18.71 1.56
C LEU A 92 24.72 -17.24 1.24
N LEU A 93 25.99 -16.84 1.27
CA LEU A 93 26.39 -15.47 1.02
C LEU A 93 26.71 -15.27 -0.46
N ASP A 94 26.12 -14.23 -1.05
CA ASP A 94 26.54 -13.76 -2.36
C ASP A 94 27.93 -13.10 -2.29
N LYS A 95 28.48 -12.78 -3.46
CA LYS A 95 29.75 -12.05 -3.61
C LYS A 95 29.81 -10.68 -2.89
N PHE A 96 28.68 -10.19 -2.38
CA PHE A 96 28.55 -8.93 -1.65
C PHE A 96 28.25 -9.14 -0.15
N GLY A 97 28.31 -10.39 0.34
CA GLY A 97 28.01 -10.72 1.73
C GLY A 97 26.54 -10.61 2.11
N ARG A 98 25.62 -10.71 1.13
CA ARG A 98 24.17 -10.74 1.36
C ARG A 98 23.66 -12.16 1.28
N ILE A 99 22.69 -12.48 2.13
CA ILE A 99 22.03 -13.78 2.12
C ILE A 99 21.26 -13.91 0.81
N SER A 100 21.61 -14.92 0.01
CA SER A 100 21.00 -15.21 -1.29
C SER A 100 20.22 -16.52 -1.19
N ILE A 101 18.90 -16.41 -1.09
CA ILE A 101 18.00 -17.57 -1.08
C ILE A 101 17.17 -17.53 -2.36
N PRO A 102 17.12 -18.62 -3.14
CA PRO A 102 16.33 -18.65 -4.36
C PRO A 102 14.84 -18.65 -4.07
N TYR A 103 14.07 -18.15 -5.03
CA TYR A 103 12.62 -18.32 -5.02
C TYR A 103 12.25 -19.78 -5.29
N LYS A 104 11.16 -20.28 -4.71
CA LYS A 104 10.69 -21.68 -4.84
C LYS A 104 10.75 -22.26 -6.26
N THR A 105 10.44 -21.48 -7.30
CA THR A 105 10.45 -21.97 -8.69
C THR A 105 11.85 -22.14 -9.29
N ASN A 106 12.86 -21.52 -8.67
CA ASN A 106 14.25 -21.51 -9.13
C ASN A 106 15.15 -22.34 -8.21
N ALA A 107 14.60 -22.90 -7.14
CA ALA A 107 15.35 -23.72 -6.21
C ALA A 107 15.70 -25.07 -6.87
N THR A 108 16.96 -25.48 -6.75
CA THR A 108 17.47 -26.77 -7.20
C THR A 108 17.53 -27.74 -6.02
N ALA A 109 17.89 -29.00 -6.30
CA ALA A 109 18.10 -30.00 -5.25
C ALA A 109 19.35 -29.73 -4.40
N ASP A 110 20.27 -28.88 -4.88
CA ASP A 110 21.52 -28.52 -4.19
C ASP A 110 21.34 -27.35 -3.22
N ASP A 111 20.24 -26.61 -3.34
CA ASP A 111 19.94 -25.50 -2.44
C ASP A 111 19.55 -26.02 -1.04
N LEU A 112 19.90 -25.25 0.00
CA LEU A 112 19.54 -25.59 1.39
C LEU A 112 18.19 -25.01 1.80
N TYR A 113 17.83 -23.85 1.23
CA TYR A 113 16.64 -23.08 1.57
C TYR A 113 16.02 -22.49 0.32
N PHE A 114 14.72 -22.25 0.36
CA PHE A 114 14.04 -21.39 -0.61
C PHE A 114 13.04 -20.49 0.12
N TYR A 115 12.66 -19.40 -0.54
CA TYR A 115 11.56 -18.58 -0.05
C TYR A 115 10.33 -18.70 -0.95
N GLU A 116 9.16 -18.62 -0.33
CA GLU A 116 7.86 -18.58 -0.98
C GLU A 116 7.15 -17.28 -0.66
N LYS A 117 6.49 -16.68 -1.66
CA LYS A 117 5.83 -15.38 -1.54
C LYS A 117 4.39 -15.49 -2.01
N GLU A 118 3.48 -15.39 -1.07
CA GLU A 118 2.04 -15.41 -1.31
C GLU A 118 1.48 -13.99 -1.27
N LYS A 119 0.67 -13.63 -2.27
CA LYS A 119 -0.06 -12.36 -2.31
C LYS A 119 -1.56 -12.62 -2.22
N GLN A 120 -2.17 -12.17 -1.13
CA GLN A 120 -3.61 -12.23 -0.93
C GLN A 120 -4.22 -10.85 -1.10
N TYR A 121 -5.14 -10.71 -2.06
CA TYR A 121 -5.89 -9.47 -2.26
C TYR A 121 -7.06 -9.42 -1.30
N LEU A 122 -6.93 -8.62 -0.23
CA LEU A 122 -8.06 -8.31 0.66
C LEU A 122 -9.08 -7.41 -0.05
N ARG A 123 -8.61 -6.58 -0.99
CA ARG A 123 -9.44 -5.73 -1.83
C ARG A 123 -8.78 -5.50 -3.19
N LYS A 124 -9.51 -5.81 -4.27
CA LYS A 124 -9.06 -5.60 -5.67
C LYS A 124 -9.50 -4.27 -6.30
N LYS A 125 -10.42 -3.54 -5.65
CA LYS A 125 -10.91 -2.23 -6.13
C LYS A 125 -9.86 -1.14 -5.89
N LYS A 126 -10.06 0.10 -6.37
CA LYS A 126 -9.23 1.26 -6.00
C LYS A 126 -9.75 1.88 -4.68
N PRO A 127 -8.92 2.08 -3.65
CA PRO A 127 -7.55 1.59 -3.49
C PRO A 127 -7.49 0.07 -3.28
N THR A 128 -6.40 -0.55 -3.78
CA THR A 128 -6.15 -1.98 -3.60
C THR A 128 -5.54 -2.20 -2.22
N LEU A 129 -5.93 -3.30 -1.57
CA LEU A 129 -5.38 -3.72 -0.29
C LEU A 129 -4.85 -5.15 -0.42
N ILE A 130 -3.57 -5.33 -0.13
CA ILE A 130 -2.84 -6.58 -0.36
C ILE A 130 -2.15 -6.98 0.93
N ARG A 131 -2.26 -8.27 1.26
CA ARG A 131 -1.45 -8.95 2.27
C ARG A 131 -0.39 -9.78 1.53
N THR A 132 0.87 -9.56 1.85
CA THR A 132 2.00 -10.32 1.32
C THR A 132 2.59 -11.14 2.45
N ARG A 133 2.63 -12.46 2.28
CA ARG A 133 3.29 -13.38 3.20
C ARG A 133 4.53 -13.93 2.51
N THR A 134 5.68 -13.75 3.13
CA THR A 134 6.95 -14.32 2.67
C THR A 134 7.43 -15.30 3.73
N VAL A 135 7.72 -16.53 3.33
CA VAL A 135 8.21 -17.58 4.23
C VAL A 135 9.54 -18.11 3.72
N ILE A 136 10.46 -18.45 4.62
CA ILE A 136 11.70 -19.15 4.30
C ILE A 136 11.55 -20.59 4.79
N ILE A 137 11.81 -21.53 3.90
CA ILE A 137 11.61 -22.96 4.12
C ILE A 137 12.95 -23.67 3.89
N ARG A 138 13.28 -24.60 4.78
CA ARG A 138 14.44 -25.50 4.64
C ARG A 138 14.06 -26.69 3.76
N LEU A 139 14.92 -27.04 2.80
CA LEU A 139 14.62 -28.10 1.82
C LEU A 139 14.66 -29.51 2.42
N SER A 140 15.56 -29.76 3.37
CA SER A 140 15.77 -31.11 3.94
C SER A 140 14.54 -31.67 4.65
N ASP A 141 13.75 -30.82 5.29
CA ASP A 141 12.61 -31.20 6.13
C ASP A 141 11.31 -30.45 5.78
N ASN A 142 11.34 -29.54 4.79
CA ASN A 142 10.24 -28.63 4.46
C ASN A 142 9.74 -27.79 5.65
N LYS A 143 10.59 -27.55 6.65
CA LYS A 143 10.23 -26.76 7.83
C LYS A 143 10.30 -25.26 7.56
N VAL A 144 9.32 -24.52 8.05
CA VAL A 144 9.29 -23.05 7.97
C VAL A 144 10.18 -22.48 9.07
N LEU A 145 11.22 -21.73 8.69
CA LEU A 145 12.15 -21.09 9.63
C LEU A 145 11.63 -19.76 10.15
N GLY A 146 10.91 -19.03 9.30
CA GLY A 146 10.22 -17.81 9.69
C GLY A 146 9.26 -17.33 8.63
N GLU A 147 8.41 -16.39 9.04
CA GLU A 147 7.47 -15.70 8.17
C GLU A 147 7.52 -14.18 8.35
N LEU A 148 7.40 -13.46 7.24
CA LEU A 148 7.22 -12.02 7.17
C LEU A 148 5.83 -11.73 6.58
N ILE A 149 5.00 -11.03 7.34
CA ILE A 149 3.69 -10.56 6.88
C ILE A 149 3.76 -9.05 6.70
N ARG A 150 3.44 -8.58 5.49
CA ARG A 150 3.34 -7.15 5.16
C ARG A 150 2.01 -6.84 4.51
N TYR A 151 1.40 -5.76 4.97
CA TYR A 151 0.22 -5.16 4.35
C TYR A 151 0.61 -3.95 3.54
N GLY A 152 -0.12 -3.74 2.44
CA GLY A 152 0.06 -2.58 1.59
C GLY A 152 -1.23 -2.13 0.93
N ARG A 153 -1.36 -0.81 0.80
CA ARG A 153 -2.34 -0.12 -0.02
C ARG A 153 -1.68 0.33 -1.32
N GLY A 154 -2.35 0.12 -2.46
CA GLY A 154 -1.99 0.72 -3.75
C GLY A 154 -3.09 1.64 -4.30
N GLY A 155 -2.71 2.86 -4.69
CA GLY A 155 -3.58 3.87 -5.28
C GLY A 155 -4.72 4.33 -4.39
N GLY A 156 -5.80 4.83 -4.99
CA GLY A 156 -6.91 5.46 -4.26
C GLY A 156 -6.84 6.98 -4.27
N ASP A 157 -5.72 7.54 -4.74
CA ASP A 157 -5.60 8.95 -5.05
C ASP A 157 -6.50 9.31 -6.23
N LEU A 158 -6.73 10.61 -6.36
CA LEU A 158 -7.41 11.18 -7.52
C LEU A 158 -6.62 10.85 -8.80
N PRO A 159 -7.30 10.68 -9.95
CA PRO A 159 -6.63 10.45 -11.21
C PRO A 159 -5.58 11.54 -11.45
N SER A 160 -4.31 11.14 -11.51
CA SER A 160 -3.16 12.01 -11.71
C SER A 160 -2.24 11.39 -12.75
N PHE A 161 -1.40 12.21 -13.39
CA PHE A 161 -0.41 11.79 -14.38
C PHE A 161 0.74 10.97 -13.77
N GLY A 162 0.88 10.97 -12.43
CA GLY A 162 1.93 10.24 -11.72
C GLY A 162 1.58 8.78 -11.39
N HIS A 163 2.56 8.08 -10.82
CA HIS A 163 2.32 6.76 -10.24
C HIS A 163 1.33 6.86 -9.07
N PRO A 164 0.41 5.89 -8.92
CA PRO A 164 -0.49 5.85 -7.78
C PRO A 164 0.32 5.80 -6.49
N SER A 165 -0.15 6.50 -5.44
CA SER A 165 0.50 6.43 -4.14
C SER A 165 0.43 5.01 -3.59
N SER A 166 1.39 4.66 -2.75
CA SER A 166 1.35 3.41 -2.01
C SER A 166 1.67 3.66 -0.56
N PHE A 167 1.11 2.83 0.31
CA PHE A 167 1.37 2.87 1.74
C PHE A 167 1.55 1.44 2.23
N SER A 168 2.66 1.15 2.88
CA SER A 168 2.96 -0.18 3.42
C SER A 168 3.11 -0.13 4.92
N CYS A 169 3.12 -1.31 5.56
CA CYS A 169 3.58 -1.40 6.94
C CYS A 169 4.95 -0.72 7.12
N PRO A 170 5.21 -0.09 8.28
CA PRO A 170 6.56 0.30 8.66
C PRO A 170 7.50 -0.91 8.55
N ASP A 171 8.74 -0.68 8.14
CA ASP A 171 9.69 -1.77 7.97
C ASP A 171 9.99 -2.44 9.32
N PRO A 172 9.62 -3.72 9.52
CA PRO A 172 9.84 -4.38 10.80
C PRO A 172 11.32 -4.59 11.12
N VAL A 173 12.21 -4.56 10.12
CA VAL A 173 13.64 -4.90 10.26
C VAL A 173 14.59 -3.71 10.22
N LYS A 174 14.07 -2.46 10.28
CA LYS A 174 14.83 -1.20 10.35
C LYS A 174 16.07 -1.18 9.43
N GLY A 175 15.89 -1.52 8.15
CA GLY A 175 16.99 -1.50 7.17
C GLY A 175 17.84 -2.77 7.08
N SER A 176 17.52 -3.81 7.86
CA SER A 176 18.03 -5.16 7.60
C SER A 176 17.03 -5.98 6.77
N ASN A 177 17.52 -7.01 6.09
CA ASN A 177 16.66 -7.93 5.34
C ASN A 177 16.01 -8.93 6.32
N PHE A 178 14.82 -9.43 6.01
CA PHE A 178 14.09 -10.38 6.88
C PHE A 178 14.92 -11.66 7.15
N GLU A 179 15.70 -12.05 6.17
CA GLU A 179 16.70 -13.11 6.20
C GLU A 179 17.65 -12.96 7.40
N ASN A 180 18.10 -11.74 7.72
CA ASN A 180 19.02 -11.49 8.84
C ASN A 180 18.39 -11.74 10.22
N SER A 181 17.05 -11.85 10.30
CA SER A 181 16.37 -12.23 11.56
C SER A 181 16.35 -13.75 11.77
N ILE A 182 16.56 -14.53 10.70
CA ILE A 182 16.55 -16.00 10.74
C ILE A 182 17.98 -16.54 10.78
N PHE A 183 18.88 -15.96 9.98
CA PHE A 183 20.27 -16.39 9.88
C PHE A 183 21.15 -15.52 10.77
N LEU A 184 21.60 -16.11 11.88
CA LEU A 184 22.54 -15.46 12.79
C LEU A 184 23.95 -15.68 12.27
N LYS A 185 24.77 -14.61 12.22
CA LYS A 185 26.22 -14.79 12.10
C LYS A 185 26.65 -15.55 13.34
N GLY A 186 27.26 -16.73 13.18
CA GLY A 186 27.89 -17.41 14.30
C GLY A 186 28.83 -16.41 14.98
N ASP A 187 28.69 -16.24 16.29
CA ASP A 187 29.61 -15.39 17.05
C ASP A 187 31.03 -15.86 16.73
N GLU A 188 31.86 -14.96 16.18
CA GLU A 188 33.30 -15.16 16.11
C GLU A 188 33.77 -15.41 17.56
N LYS A 189 33.97 -16.68 17.91
CA LYS A 189 34.72 -17.06 19.10
C LYS A 189 36.20 -16.88 18.87
#